data_AF-A0A3Q9I3H8-F1
#
_entry.id   AF-A0A3Q9I3H8-F1
#
_cell.length_a   1.000
_cell.length_b   1.000
_cell.length_c   1.000
_cell.angle_alpha   90.00
_cell.angle_beta   90.00
_cell.angle_gamma   90.00
#
_symmetry.space_group_name_H-M   'P 1'
#
loop_
_entity.id
_entity.type
_entity.pdbx_description
1 polymer ?
#
loop_
_entity_poly.entity_id
_entity_poly.type
_entity_poly.pdbx_seq_one_letter_code
_entity_poly.pdbx_strand_id
1 'polypeptide(L)'
;MNELQQVLLIFAIIVIAGLYILQKIKAKRNQSAPDSQPEQPVENTRTSADKALNELGEAHIPLSQQTQHRLHMDGEEEEVIPDSQLGLSFGQEFEKPKTEAPTQEEETPSETEERKPRHIVLEAEDIHPVGGVEEGGASADDDDYKPSFGIPEGGVNTPETEVETELKDPQIFAIIVMGTDDFLWPKVNQTLQGVGLVPSEQGIFVKKDSMGNEIIRVANLMEPGTFPLDQPTNSELKTAGVVLILELPTTVKAPAVMHDMIMMSRKISQRLNGRLYDGERHLLKESDLQAMRDAAVAYESAAI
;
A
#
# COMPACT_ATOMS: atom_id res chain seq x y z
N MET A 1 5.49 66.41 -8.38
CA MET A 1 5.88 64.99 -8.23
C MET A 1 6.45 64.84 -6.84
N ASN A 2 5.87 63.95 -6.03
CA ASN A 2 6.15 63.89 -4.60
C ASN A 2 7.55 63.33 -4.36
N GLU A 3 8.32 63.93 -3.45
CA GLU A 3 9.68 63.50 -3.08
C GLU A 3 9.73 62.01 -2.73
N LEU A 4 8.67 61.49 -2.10
CA LEU A 4 8.49 60.08 -1.77
C LEU A 4 8.46 59.16 -3.01
N GLN A 5 7.92 59.63 -4.13
CA GLN A 5 7.86 58.86 -5.37
C GLN A 5 9.23 58.82 -6.07
N GLN A 6 10.03 59.90 -5.98
CA GLN A 6 11.40 59.91 -6.47
C GLN A 6 12.31 58.97 -5.67
N VAL A 7 12.18 58.94 -4.34
CA VAL A 7 12.95 58.02 -3.49
C VAL A 7 12.61 56.56 -3.81
N LEU A 8 11.32 56.22 -3.97
CA LEU A 8 10.90 54.87 -4.37
C LEU A 8 11.43 54.47 -5.76
N LEU A 9 11.43 55.39 -6.72
CA LEU A 9 11.92 55.13 -8.07
C LEU A 9 13.44 54.89 -8.08
N ILE A 10 14.21 55.68 -7.33
CA ILE A 10 15.66 55.49 -7.17
C ILE A 10 15.94 54.13 -6.50
N PHE A 11 15.20 53.77 -5.45
CA PHE A 11 15.37 52.48 -4.76
C PHE A 11 15.07 51.30 -5.69
N ALA A 12 14.01 51.36 -6.49
CA ALA A 12 13.68 50.33 -7.46
C ALA A 12 14.79 50.11 -8.49
N ILE A 13 15.40 51.19 -9.00
CA ILE A 13 16.52 51.09 -9.96
C ILE A 13 17.75 50.44 -9.30
N ILE A 14 18.06 50.80 -8.05
CA ILE A 14 19.19 50.22 -7.31
C ILE A 14 18.99 48.72 -7.07
N VAL A 15 17.77 48.30 -6.71
CA VAL A 15 17.45 46.88 -6.49
C VAL A 15 17.60 46.08 -7.79
N ILE A 16 17.10 46.61 -8.91
CA ILE A 16 17.20 45.95 -10.23
C ILE A 16 18.67 45.85 -10.66
N ALA A 17 19.46 46.92 -10.49
CA ALA A 17 20.89 46.91 -10.78
C ALA A 17 21.66 45.92 -9.89
N GLY A 18 21.32 45.85 -8.60
CA GLY A 18 21.91 44.89 -7.65
C GLY A 18 21.64 43.44 -8.04
N LEU A 19 20.39 43.11 -8.41
CA LEU A 19 20.03 41.77 -8.88
C LEU A 19 20.71 41.42 -10.20
N TYR A 20 20.85 42.37 -11.12
CA TYR A 20 21.54 42.17 -12.39
C TYR A 20 23.03 41.84 -12.20
N ILE A 21 23.70 42.52 -11.26
CA ILE A 21 25.11 42.25 -10.93
C ILE A 21 25.26 40.87 -10.27
N LEU A 22 24.35 40.49 -9.36
CA LEU A 22 24.35 39.16 -8.72
C LEU A 22 24.13 38.02 -9.73
N GLN A 23 23.29 38.21 -10.75
CA GLN A 23 23.12 37.21 -11.81
C GLN A 23 24.38 37.07 -12.68
N LYS A 24 25.05 38.17 -13.02
CA LYS A 24 26.27 38.14 -13.84
C LYS A 24 27.44 37.45 -13.13
N ILE A 25 27.53 37.57 -11.81
CA ILE A 25 28.57 36.91 -11.01
C ILE A 25 28.32 35.39 -10.92
N LYS A 26 27.06 34.95 -10.86
CA LYS A 26 26.72 33.50 -10.88
C LYS A 26 26.99 32.85 -12.25
N ALA A 27 26.79 33.57 -13.36
CA ALA A 27 27.01 33.05 -14.71
C ALA A 27 28.49 32.71 -15.01
N LYS A 28 29.46 33.35 -14.33
CA LYS A 28 30.89 33.12 -14.57
C LYS A 28 31.49 31.95 -13.77
N ARG A 29 30.77 31.39 -12.80
CA ARG A 29 31.24 30.28 -11.96
C ARG A 29 30.90 28.88 -12.52
N ASN A 30 30.13 28.81 -13.61
CA ASN A 30 29.76 27.55 -14.27
C ASN A 30 30.57 27.22 -15.55
N GLN A 31 31.65 27.95 -15.86
CA GLN A 31 32.48 27.72 -17.05
C GLN A 31 33.96 27.44 -16.72
N SER A 32 34.23 26.68 -15.65
CA SER A 32 35.60 26.27 -15.34
C SER A 32 35.65 24.85 -14.78
N ALA A 33 35.63 23.89 -15.69
CA ALA A 33 36.27 22.59 -15.51
C ALA A 33 36.84 22.16 -16.89
N PRO A 34 38.16 21.96 -17.04
CA PRO A 34 38.75 21.36 -18.21
C PRO A 34 39.08 19.88 -17.93
N ASP A 35 38.71 18.97 -18.84
CA ASP A 35 39.72 18.12 -19.49
C ASP A 35 39.17 17.49 -20.78
N SER A 36 40.14 17.24 -21.64
CA SER A 36 40.20 16.99 -23.08
C SER A 36 39.59 15.67 -23.56
N GLN A 37 39.05 15.65 -24.78
CA GLN A 37 39.60 14.88 -25.91
C GLN A 37 38.90 15.24 -27.26
N PRO A 38 39.63 15.19 -28.39
CA PRO A 38 39.20 15.72 -29.67
C PRO A 38 38.34 14.74 -30.49
N GLU A 39 37.37 15.30 -31.23
CA GLU A 39 36.59 14.61 -32.26
C GLU A 39 37.46 14.18 -33.45
N GLN A 40 37.23 12.95 -33.94
CA GLN A 40 37.53 12.46 -35.30
C GLN A 40 36.60 11.26 -35.62
N PRO A 41 36.37 10.94 -36.91
CA PRO A 41 35.02 10.84 -37.46
C PRO A 41 34.45 9.42 -37.60
N VAL A 42 33.17 9.43 -37.95
CA VAL A 42 32.24 8.30 -38.10
C VAL A 42 32.65 7.39 -39.27
N GLU A 43 33.24 6.23 -38.98
CA GLU A 43 33.17 5.05 -39.85
C GLU A 43 33.55 3.80 -39.05
N ASN A 44 32.72 2.75 -39.14
CA ASN A 44 32.91 1.38 -38.61
C ASN A 44 32.34 1.07 -37.21
N THR A 45 31.04 1.31 -37.02
CA THR A 45 30.29 0.90 -35.81
C THR A 45 29.91 -0.59 -35.73
N ARG A 46 30.22 -1.42 -36.73
CA ARG A 46 29.91 -2.87 -36.67
C ARG A 46 31.01 -3.69 -36.00
N THR A 47 32.27 -3.47 -36.38
CA THR A 47 33.40 -4.24 -35.84
C THR A 47 33.65 -3.98 -34.34
N SER A 48 33.26 -2.81 -33.83
CA SER A 48 33.42 -2.47 -32.41
C SER A 48 32.35 -3.11 -31.51
N ALA A 49 31.17 -3.44 -32.06
CA ALA A 49 30.11 -4.11 -31.32
C ALA A 49 30.38 -5.61 -31.19
N ASP A 50 30.84 -6.25 -32.28
CA ASP A 50 31.24 -7.67 -32.27
C ASP A 50 32.43 -7.93 -31.34
N LYS A 51 33.37 -6.97 -31.25
CA LYS A 51 34.52 -7.05 -30.35
C LYS A 51 34.14 -6.84 -28.88
N ALA A 52 33.17 -5.96 -28.60
CA ALA A 52 32.66 -5.73 -27.24
C ALA A 52 31.80 -6.89 -26.70
N LEU A 53 31.14 -7.65 -27.58
CA LEU A 53 30.41 -8.86 -27.20
C LEU A 53 31.33 -10.04 -26.85
N ASN A 54 32.51 -10.10 -27.47
CA ASN A 54 33.48 -11.17 -27.25
C ASN A 54 34.40 -10.93 -26.04
N GLU A 55 34.41 -9.71 -25.48
CA GLU A 55 35.17 -9.32 -24.28
C GLU A 55 34.34 -9.34 -22.97
N LEU A 56 33.13 -9.88 -22.98
CA LEU A 56 32.30 -10.09 -21.78
C LEU A 56 32.79 -11.25 -20.87
N GLY A 57 33.97 -11.79 -21.13
CA GLY A 57 34.58 -12.90 -20.37
C GLY A 57 35.19 -12.50 -19.03
N GLU A 58 35.43 -11.22 -18.75
CA GLU A 58 35.99 -10.77 -17.47
C GLU A 58 35.13 -9.68 -16.83
N ALA A 59 34.51 -10.02 -15.71
CA ALA A 59 33.70 -9.10 -14.91
C ALA A 59 34.59 -8.01 -14.27
N HIS A 60 34.63 -6.81 -14.85
CA HIS A 60 35.36 -5.65 -14.29
C HIS A 60 34.58 -4.94 -13.15
N ILE A 61 33.95 -5.69 -12.25
CA ILE A 61 33.44 -5.14 -10.99
C ILE A 61 34.39 -5.65 -9.90
N PRO A 62 35.19 -4.79 -9.24
CA PRO A 62 36.05 -5.25 -8.16
C PRO A 62 35.18 -5.77 -7.03
N LEU A 63 35.17 -7.09 -6.86
CA LEU A 63 34.50 -7.75 -5.75
C LEU A 63 35.14 -7.30 -4.42
N SER A 64 34.30 -7.08 -3.41
CA SER A 64 34.77 -6.88 -2.03
C SER A 64 35.67 -8.05 -1.62
N GLN A 65 36.72 -7.77 -0.84
CA GLN A 65 37.65 -8.80 -0.33
C GLN A 65 36.91 -9.95 0.37
N GLN A 66 35.77 -9.66 0.99
CA GLN A 66 34.93 -10.64 1.67
C GLN A 66 34.26 -11.63 0.69
N THR A 67 33.95 -11.20 -0.53
CA THR A 67 33.37 -12.07 -1.56
C THR A 67 34.44 -12.89 -2.26
N GLN A 68 35.64 -12.34 -2.47
CA GLN A 68 36.78 -13.12 -2.97
C GLN A 68 37.16 -14.25 -2.01
N HIS A 69 37.14 -13.98 -0.70
CA HIS A 69 37.44 -14.98 0.32
C HIS A 69 36.40 -16.13 0.38
N ARG A 70 35.19 -15.89 -0.14
CA ARG A 70 34.10 -16.88 -0.17
C ARG A 70 34.06 -17.70 -1.46
N LEU A 71 34.67 -17.19 -2.53
CA LEU A 71 34.74 -17.84 -3.84
C LEU A 71 35.98 -18.73 -4.00
N HIS A 72 37.03 -18.52 -3.20
CA HIS A 72 38.29 -19.29 -3.23
C HIS A 72 38.34 -20.41 -2.16
N MET A 73 37.21 -21.06 -1.88
CA MET A 73 37.19 -22.27 -1.03
C MET A 73 36.79 -23.48 -1.88
N ASP A 74 37.65 -23.82 -2.83
CA ASP A 74 37.75 -25.19 -3.34
C ASP A 74 38.91 -25.87 -2.62
N GLY A 75 38.56 -26.90 -1.84
CA GLY A 75 39.52 -27.90 -1.36
C GLY A 75 40.20 -27.59 -0.03
N GLU A 76 39.80 -28.38 0.97
CA GLU A 76 40.58 -28.72 2.17
C GLU A 76 40.60 -27.66 3.28
N GLU A 77 39.62 -27.77 4.20
CA GLU A 77 39.86 -27.79 5.66
C GLU A 77 38.55 -28.19 6.37
N GLU A 78 38.60 -29.26 7.17
CA GLU A 78 37.51 -29.77 7.99
C GLU A 78 37.13 -28.77 9.07
N GLU A 79 35.98 -28.11 8.91
CA GLU A 79 35.37 -27.34 9.99
C GLU A 79 34.50 -28.29 10.83
N VAL A 80 34.98 -28.60 12.04
CA VAL A 80 34.30 -29.50 13.01
C VAL A 80 32.97 -28.88 13.42
N ILE A 81 31.88 -29.38 12.86
CA ILE A 81 30.51 -29.04 13.25
C ILE A 81 30.21 -29.78 14.57
N PRO A 82 29.79 -29.10 15.65
CA PRO A 82 29.29 -29.80 16.83
C PRO A 82 27.99 -30.54 16.50
N ASP A 83 27.96 -31.85 16.83
CA ASP A 83 26.91 -32.84 16.53
C ASP A 83 25.46 -32.48 16.92
N SER A 84 25.22 -31.33 17.57
CA SER A 84 23.90 -30.88 17.99
C SER A 84 23.04 -30.22 16.89
N GLN A 85 23.52 -30.09 15.64
CA GLN A 85 22.76 -29.45 14.55
C GLN A 85 22.46 -30.32 13.31
N LEU A 86 22.75 -31.61 13.34
CA LEU A 86 22.36 -32.54 12.26
C LEU A 86 21.39 -33.59 12.78
N GLY A 87 20.08 -33.29 12.69
CA GLY A 87 19.06 -34.22 13.17
C GLY A 87 17.62 -33.81 12.87
N LEU A 88 17.29 -33.42 11.63
CA LEU A 88 15.91 -33.48 11.15
C LEU A 88 15.71 -34.80 10.39
N SER A 89 15.78 -35.92 11.12
CA SER A 89 15.25 -37.20 10.65
C SER A 89 13.74 -37.20 10.82
N PHE A 90 13.03 -37.04 9.71
CA PHE A 90 11.60 -37.35 9.59
C PHE A 90 11.38 -38.83 9.95
N GLY A 91 10.55 -39.08 10.96
CA GLY A 91 10.00 -40.42 11.25
C GLY A 91 10.63 -41.10 12.46
N GLN A 92 10.27 -40.67 13.67
CA GLN A 92 10.28 -41.56 14.83
C GLN A 92 9.32 -41.03 15.90
N GLU A 93 8.44 -41.92 16.39
CA GLU A 93 7.46 -41.67 17.44
C GLU A 93 8.09 -41.03 18.68
N PHE A 94 7.44 -39.97 19.17
CA PHE A 94 7.77 -39.36 20.46
C PHE A 94 7.25 -40.26 21.60
N GLU A 95 8.13 -41.11 22.11
CA GLU A 95 7.93 -41.84 23.36
C GLU A 95 8.26 -40.90 24.54
N LYS A 96 7.30 -40.70 25.46
CA LYS A 96 7.47 -39.84 26.64
C LYS A 96 8.31 -40.55 27.72
N PRO A 97 9.28 -39.90 28.37
CA PRO A 97 10.08 -40.56 29.40
C PRO A 97 9.28 -40.71 30.69
N LYS A 98 9.22 -41.96 31.17
CA LYS A 98 8.71 -42.37 32.48
C LYS A 98 9.85 -42.28 33.50
N THR A 99 9.75 -41.38 34.48
CA THR A 99 10.57 -41.44 35.69
C THR A 99 10.04 -42.55 36.59
N GLU A 100 10.93 -43.47 36.98
CA GLU A 100 10.66 -44.58 37.89
C GLU A 100 10.43 -44.13 39.34
N ALA A 101 9.47 -44.79 39.98
CA ALA A 101 9.10 -44.71 41.39
C ALA A 101 9.94 -45.69 42.24
N PRO A 102 9.70 -45.73 43.57
CA PRO A 102 9.12 -46.95 44.17
C PRO A 102 8.09 -46.59 45.27
N THR A 103 7.05 -47.33 45.65
CA THR A 103 6.39 -48.63 45.32
C THR A 103 5.09 -48.59 46.16
N GLN A 104 3.93 -49.01 45.67
CA GLN A 104 3.22 -50.27 46.02
C GLN A 104 1.92 -50.30 45.17
N GLU A 105 1.75 -51.30 44.28
CA GLU A 105 0.77 -52.42 44.34
C GLU A 105 -0.69 -51.92 44.17
N GLU A 106 -1.54 -52.36 43.24
CA GLU A 106 -1.82 -53.65 42.59
C GLU A 106 -2.97 -53.31 41.58
N GLU A 107 -3.01 -53.63 40.28
CA GLU A 107 -3.52 -54.86 39.63
C GLU A 107 -3.62 -54.59 38.09
N THR A 108 -3.29 -55.58 37.27
CA THR A 108 -3.57 -55.72 35.82
C THR A 108 -4.73 -56.72 35.61
N PRO A 109 -5.34 -56.95 34.40
CA PRO A 109 -4.77 -56.81 33.04
C PRO A 109 -5.71 -56.40 31.87
N SER A 110 -5.08 -56.21 30.69
CA SER A 110 -5.58 -56.36 29.29
C SER A 110 -6.66 -55.36 28.80
N GLU A 111 -6.73 -54.86 27.57
CA GLU A 111 -6.30 -55.35 26.26
C GLU A 111 -6.33 -54.19 25.24
N THR A 112 -5.50 -54.31 24.22
CA THR A 112 -5.27 -53.38 23.10
C THR A 112 -6.48 -53.28 22.15
N GLU A 113 -6.98 -52.07 21.86
CA GLU A 113 -7.77 -51.81 20.65
C GLU A 113 -7.29 -50.56 19.90
N GLU A 114 -6.82 -50.81 18.68
CA GLU A 114 -6.45 -49.85 17.64
C GLU A 114 -7.64 -48.96 17.23
N ARG A 115 -7.50 -47.64 17.35
CA ARG A 115 -8.47 -46.69 16.77
C ARG A 115 -8.06 -46.28 15.36
N LYS A 116 -8.66 -46.93 14.35
CA LYS A 116 -8.63 -46.49 12.94
C LYS A 116 -9.43 -45.18 12.77
N PRO A 117 -8.98 -44.24 11.91
CA PRO A 117 -9.73 -43.01 11.63
C PRO A 117 -11.00 -43.32 10.83
N ARG A 118 -12.16 -42.86 11.34
CA ARG A 118 -13.45 -42.96 10.64
C ARG A 118 -13.53 -41.88 9.55
N HIS A 119 -13.49 -42.33 8.30
CA HIS A 119 -13.86 -41.54 7.12
C HIS A 119 -15.37 -41.29 7.16
N ILE A 120 -15.80 -40.03 7.29
CA ILE A 120 -17.21 -39.64 7.25
C ILE A 120 -17.55 -39.38 5.78
N VAL A 121 -18.22 -40.35 5.16
CA VAL A 121 -18.90 -40.16 3.87
C VAL A 121 -20.22 -39.47 4.18
N LEU A 122 -20.42 -38.26 3.66
CA LEU A 122 -21.73 -37.63 3.63
C LEU A 122 -22.53 -38.33 2.52
N GLU A 123 -23.47 -39.19 2.90
CA GLU A 123 -24.48 -39.73 2.01
C GLU A 123 -25.45 -38.59 1.65
N ALA A 124 -25.50 -38.23 0.37
CA ALA A 124 -26.48 -37.29 -0.16
C ALA A 124 -27.81 -38.03 -0.35
N GLU A 125 -28.77 -37.78 0.54
CA GLU A 125 -30.16 -38.19 0.38
C GLU A 125 -30.85 -37.33 -0.70
N ASP A 126 -31.36 -38.01 -1.72
CA ASP A 126 -32.53 -37.72 -2.55
C ASP A 126 -32.61 -36.41 -3.35
N ILE A 127 -31.93 -36.41 -4.51
CA ILE A 127 -32.26 -35.53 -5.64
C ILE A 127 -33.28 -36.27 -6.54
N HIS A 128 -34.57 -35.96 -6.40
CA HIS A 128 -35.60 -36.47 -7.32
C HIS A 128 -35.69 -35.57 -8.56
N PRO A 129 -35.48 -36.09 -9.79
CA PRO A 129 -35.79 -35.37 -11.01
C PRO A 129 -37.30 -35.44 -11.28
N VAL A 130 -37.97 -34.28 -11.27
CA VAL A 130 -39.35 -34.14 -11.75
C VAL A 130 -39.37 -34.23 -13.27
N GLY A 131 -39.72 -35.42 -13.77
CA GLY A 131 -40.63 -35.63 -14.91
C GLY A 131 -40.15 -35.28 -16.33
N GLY A 132 -39.65 -36.30 -17.05
CA GLY A 132 -40.15 -36.61 -18.40
C GLY A 132 -41.12 -37.79 -18.25
N VAL A 133 -42.15 -38.03 -19.07
CA VAL A 133 -42.37 -37.87 -20.52
C VAL A 133 -43.87 -38.11 -20.73
N GLU A 134 -44.54 -37.49 -21.71
CA GLU A 134 -45.50 -38.19 -22.60
C GLU A 134 -45.62 -37.46 -23.96
N GLU A 135 -45.39 -38.21 -25.03
CA GLU A 135 -45.68 -37.86 -26.42
C GLU A 135 -47.20 -37.87 -26.68
N GLY A 136 -47.69 -36.86 -27.40
CA GLY A 136 -49.01 -36.85 -28.03
C GLY A 136 -49.01 -35.81 -29.16
N GLY A 137 -49.11 -36.28 -30.40
CA GLY A 137 -48.66 -35.54 -31.59
C GLY A 137 -49.63 -34.53 -32.23
N ALA A 138 -49.04 -33.89 -33.26
CA ALA A 138 -49.63 -33.20 -34.42
C ALA A 138 -50.33 -31.84 -34.20
N SER A 139 -49.66 -30.74 -34.56
CA SER A 139 -49.82 -30.09 -35.88
C SER A 139 -48.78 -28.98 -36.04
N ALA A 140 -48.34 -28.80 -37.29
CA ALA A 140 -47.47 -27.72 -37.71
C ALA A 140 -48.19 -26.37 -37.61
N ASP A 141 -47.48 -25.35 -37.13
CA ASP A 141 -47.47 -24.00 -37.70
C ASP A 141 -46.24 -23.27 -37.14
N ASP A 142 -45.33 -22.91 -38.05
CA ASP A 142 -44.28 -21.92 -37.84
C ASP A 142 -44.96 -20.58 -37.51
N ASP A 143 -44.65 -19.98 -36.35
CA ASP A 143 -44.62 -18.52 -36.19
C ASP A 143 -44.01 -18.14 -34.81
N ASP A 144 -42.86 -17.46 -34.87
CA ASP A 144 -42.26 -16.52 -33.91
C ASP A 144 -42.57 -16.69 -32.40
N TYR A 145 -41.79 -17.53 -31.70
CA TYR A 145 -41.67 -17.45 -30.23
C TYR A 145 -40.35 -16.77 -29.84
N LYS A 146 -40.39 -15.44 -29.67
CA LYS A 146 -39.36 -14.72 -28.89
C LYS A 146 -39.84 -14.66 -27.43
N PRO A 147 -39.08 -15.19 -26.45
CA PRO A 147 -39.41 -14.95 -25.05
C PRO A 147 -39.22 -13.46 -24.76
N SER A 148 -40.33 -12.75 -24.59
CA SER A 148 -40.34 -11.40 -24.04
C SER A 148 -40.05 -11.50 -22.55
N PHE A 149 -38.81 -11.26 -22.16
CA PHE A 149 -38.47 -11.03 -20.75
C PHE A 149 -39.12 -9.70 -20.37
N GLY A 150 -40.25 -9.79 -19.66
CA GLY A 150 -41.14 -8.67 -19.39
C GLY A 150 -40.41 -7.48 -18.76
N ILE A 151 -40.38 -6.36 -19.49
CA ILE A 151 -40.18 -5.04 -18.90
C ILE A 151 -41.60 -4.57 -18.55
N PRO A 152 -41.96 -4.41 -17.27
CA PRO A 152 -43.25 -3.83 -16.93
C PRO A 152 -43.22 -2.33 -17.30
N GLU A 153 -43.95 -1.96 -18.36
CA GLU A 153 -44.28 -0.56 -18.64
C GLU A 153 -45.44 -0.14 -17.72
N GLY A 154 -45.11 0.62 -16.68
CA GLY A 154 -46.09 1.30 -15.86
C GLY A 154 -45.59 1.62 -14.46
N GLY A 155 -44.91 2.75 -14.29
CA GLY A 155 -44.67 3.31 -12.96
C GLY A 155 -43.28 3.92 -12.79
N VAL A 156 -43.14 5.16 -13.27
CA VAL A 156 -42.12 6.11 -12.83
C VAL A 156 -42.15 6.24 -11.29
N ASN A 157 -40.97 6.49 -10.72
CA ASN A 157 -40.60 6.60 -9.30
C ASN A 157 -40.01 5.32 -8.70
N THR A 158 -38.82 4.94 -9.19
CA THR A 158 -37.81 4.41 -8.27
C THR A 158 -37.44 5.57 -7.36
N PRO A 159 -37.75 5.54 -6.05
CA PRO A 159 -37.12 6.51 -5.16
C PRO A 159 -35.62 6.23 -5.27
N GLU A 160 -34.83 7.28 -5.50
CA GLU A 160 -33.47 7.31 -5.01
C GLU A 160 -33.51 6.68 -3.62
N THR A 161 -32.90 5.51 -3.48
CA THR A 161 -32.51 5.04 -2.15
C THR A 161 -31.39 5.97 -1.74
N GLU A 162 -31.76 7.19 -1.38
CA GLU A 162 -31.08 7.95 -0.36
C GLU A 162 -30.93 6.95 0.78
N VAL A 163 -29.70 6.55 1.04
CA VAL A 163 -29.37 5.82 2.25
C VAL A 163 -29.78 6.78 3.36
N GLU A 164 -30.98 6.56 3.90
CA GLU A 164 -31.51 7.25 5.06
C GLU A 164 -30.57 6.87 6.19
N THR A 165 -29.52 7.70 6.32
CA THR A 165 -28.61 7.66 7.43
C THR A 165 -29.43 8.15 8.60
N GLU A 166 -30.01 7.22 9.35
CA GLU A 166 -30.47 7.52 10.70
C GLU A 166 -29.39 8.34 11.37
N LEU A 167 -29.77 9.55 11.82
CA LEU A 167 -28.88 10.60 12.29
C LEU A 167 -28.18 10.14 13.57
N LYS A 168 -27.11 9.37 13.39
CA LYS A 168 -26.15 9.05 14.42
C LYS A 168 -25.30 10.26 14.75
N ASP A 169 -24.86 10.28 15.99
CA ASP A 169 -23.85 11.23 16.41
C ASP A 169 -22.60 11.08 15.53
N PRO A 170 -22.10 12.19 14.95
CA PRO A 170 -20.96 12.14 14.06
C PRO A 170 -19.72 11.67 14.81
N GLN A 171 -19.01 10.70 14.25
CA GLN A 171 -17.78 10.17 14.83
C GLN A 171 -16.60 10.43 13.89
N ILE A 172 -15.54 11.05 14.42
CA ILE A 172 -14.35 11.43 13.65
C ILE A 172 -13.17 10.58 14.10
N PHE A 173 -12.45 10.01 13.14
CA PHE A 173 -11.18 9.32 13.35
C PHE A 173 -10.08 10.07 12.62
N ALA A 174 -8.93 10.20 13.28
CA ALA A 174 -7.75 10.84 12.71
C ALA A 174 -6.50 9.99 12.94
N ILE A 175 -5.71 9.82 11.88
CA ILE A 175 -4.38 9.20 11.93
C ILE A 175 -3.38 10.18 11.33
N ILE A 176 -2.37 10.54 12.12
CA ILE A 176 -1.30 11.43 11.71
C ILE A 176 -0.10 10.59 11.27
N VAL A 177 0.53 10.92 10.15
CA VAL A 177 1.78 10.33 9.69
C VAL A 177 2.88 11.38 9.74
N MET A 178 3.88 11.19 10.60
CA MET A 178 5.02 12.11 10.79
C MET A 178 6.35 11.38 10.70
N GLY A 179 7.35 12.05 10.13
CA GLY A 179 8.73 11.58 10.04
C GLY A 179 9.58 12.04 11.23
N THR A 180 10.85 11.62 11.25
CA THR A 180 11.86 12.28 12.09
C THR A 180 12.20 13.67 11.58
N ASP A 181 12.16 13.83 10.26
CA ASP A 181 12.44 15.04 9.52
C ASP A 181 11.25 15.37 8.62
N ASP A 182 11.16 16.63 8.19
CA ASP A 182 10.13 17.07 7.26
C ASP A 182 10.22 16.32 5.93
N PHE A 183 9.06 15.95 5.40
CA PHE A 183 8.94 15.30 4.11
C PHE A 183 9.01 16.32 2.97
N LEU A 184 9.78 15.99 1.93
CA LEU A 184 9.79 16.76 0.68
C LEU A 184 8.44 16.67 -0.02
N TRP A 185 7.87 17.82 -0.38
CA TRP A 185 6.55 17.89 -1.03
C TRP A 185 6.41 16.99 -2.27
N PRO A 186 7.37 16.94 -3.22
CA PRO A 186 7.23 16.08 -4.40
C PRO A 186 7.09 14.60 -4.05
N LYS A 187 7.80 14.14 -3.01
CA LYS A 187 7.71 12.76 -2.52
C LYS A 187 6.37 12.49 -1.85
N VAL A 188 5.83 13.45 -1.09
CA VAL A 188 4.50 13.37 -0.48
C VAL A 188 3.43 13.30 -1.56
N ASN A 189 3.43 14.24 -2.50
CA ASN A 189 2.49 14.28 -3.61
C ASN A 189 2.47 12.96 -4.40
N GLN A 190 3.64 12.45 -4.79
CA GLN A 190 3.76 11.16 -5.47
C GLN A 190 3.22 10.01 -4.62
N THR A 191 3.50 10.02 -3.31
CA THR A 191 3.05 8.97 -2.39
C THR A 191 1.54 8.97 -2.25
N LEU A 192 0.90 10.14 -2.06
CA LEU A 192 -0.54 10.26 -1.89
C LEU A 192 -1.28 9.81 -3.16
N GLN A 193 -0.84 10.25 -4.34
CA GLN A 193 -1.39 9.80 -5.61
C GLN A 193 -1.18 8.30 -5.83
N GLY A 194 0.01 7.77 -5.49
CA GLY A 194 0.33 6.34 -5.60
C GLY A 194 -0.39 5.43 -4.60
N VAL A 195 -1.14 5.98 -3.65
CA VAL A 195 -2.06 5.24 -2.77
C VAL A 195 -3.49 5.25 -3.33
N GLY A 196 -3.75 6.03 -4.38
CA GLY A 196 -5.07 6.17 -5.01
C GLY A 196 -5.92 7.30 -4.43
N LEU A 197 -5.27 8.31 -3.83
CA LEU A 197 -5.92 9.54 -3.40
C LEU A 197 -5.92 10.56 -4.54
N VAL A 198 -7.00 11.33 -4.66
CA VAL A 198 -7.19 12.32 -5.71
C VAL A 198 -7.18 13.72 -5.09
N PRO A 199 -6.52 14.72 -5.70
CA PRO A 199 -6.61 16.09 -5.23
C PRO A 199 -8.04 16.63 -5.31
N SER A 200 -8.45 17.37 -4.28
CA SER A 200 -9.71 18.11 -4.19
C SER A 200 -9.48 19.59 -4.50
N GLU A 201 -10.54 20.30 -4.89
CA GLU A 201 -10.53 21.76 -5.09
C GLU A 201 -10.17 22.54 -3.82
N GLN A 202 -10.37 21.93 -2.65
CA GLN A 202 -10.03 22.50 -1.34
C GLN A 202 -8.52 22.47 -1.05
N GLY A 203 -7.69 21.98 -1.96
CA GLY A 203 -6.25 21.86 -1.76
C GLY A 203 -5.85 20.71 -0.84
N ILE A 204 -6.73 19.71 -0.65
CA ILE A 204 -6.46 18.49 0.11
C ILE A 204 -6.51 17.27 -0.81
N PHE A 205 -6.18 16.09 -0.30
CA PHE A 205 -6.37 14.83 -1.00
C PHE A 205 -7.58 14.10 -0.45
N VAL A 206 -8.35 13.44 -1.31
CA VAL A 206 -9.55 12.70 -0.91
C VAL A 206 -9.54 11.31 -1.54
N LYS A 207 -10.01 10.32 -0.77
CA LYS A 207 -10.44 9.04 -1.31
C LYS A 207 -11.91 9.16 -1.68
N LYS A 208 -12.22 8.85 -2.94
CA LYS A 208 -13.59 8.79 -3.44
C LYS A 208 -14.06 7.33 -3.51
N ASP A 209 -15.34 7.13 -3.25
CA ASP A 209 -16.06 5.88 -3.54
C ASP A 209 -16.37 5.77 -5.04
N SER A 210 -16.89 4.63 -5.47
CA SER A 210 -17.34 4.31 -6.84
C SER A 210 -18.37 5.31 -7.36
N MET A 211 -19.17 5.91 -6.47
CA MET A 211 -20.14 6.96 -6.81
C MET A 211 -19.55 8.38 -6.81
N GLY A 212 -18.26 8.54 -6.49
CA GLY A 212 -17.58 9.83 -6.44
C GLY A 212 -17.67 10.57 -5.10
N ASN A 213 -18.37 10.01 -4.11
CA ASN A 213 -18.49 10.58 -2.77
C ASN A 213 -17.15 10.49 -2.01
N GLU A 214 -16.80 11.55 -1.29
CA GLU A 214 -15.57 11.59 -0.49
C GLU A 214 -15.75 10.81 0.81
N ILE A 215 -14.92 9.78 1.02
CA ILE A 215 -15.00 8.92 2.20
C ILE A 215 -13.86 9.13 3.19
N ILE A 216 -12.66 9.51 2.72
CA ILE A 216 -11.49 9.77 3.56
C ILE A 216 -10.79 11.03 3.05
N ARG A 217 -10.46 11.95 3.95
CA ARG A 217 -9.77 13.20 3.64
C ARG A 217 -8.34 13.13 4.15
N VAL A 218 -7.41 13.70 3.41
CA VAL A 218 -5.99 13.76 3.77
C VAL A 218 -5.50 15.19 3.62
N ALA A 219 -5.13 15.78 4.75
CA ALA A 219 -4.69 17.16 4.87
C ALA A 219 -3.20 17.24 5.22
N ASN A 220 -2.63 18.41 4.99
CA ASN A 220 -1.29 18.75 5.44
C ASN A 220 -1.32 18.95 6.96
N LEU A 221 -0.32 18.46 7.69
CA LEU A 221 -0.21 18.72 9.13
C LEU A 221 0.14 20.19 9.43
N MET A 222 0.78 20.88 8.49
CA MET A 222 1.12 22.30 8.63
C MET A 222 -0.05 23.20 8.27
N GLU A 223 -0.24 24.29 9.02
CA GLU A 223 -1.23 25.32 8.71
C GLU A 223 -0.92 25.97 7.34
N PRO A 224 -1.91 26.15 6.45
CA PRO A 224 -3.37 26.12 6.69
C PRO A 224 -4.05 24.75 6.53
N GLY A 225 -3.31 23.65 6.42
CA GLY A 225 -3.85 22.30 6.24
C GLY A 225 -3.98 21.86 4.77
N THR A 226 -3.60 22.72 3.83
CA THR A 226 -3.65 22.44 2.38
C THR A 226 -2.28 22.12 1.80
N PHE A 227 -2.29 21.54 0.61
CA PHE A 227 -1.11 21.21 -0.18
C PHE A 227 -0.94 22.15 -1.37
N PRO A 228 0.30 22.46 -1.77
CA PRO A 228 0.61 23.29 -2.93
C PRO A 228 0.47 22.49 -4.24
N LEU A 229 -0.78 22.24 -4.64
CA LEU A 229 -1.14 21.44 -5.82
C LEU A 229 -0.74 22.10 -7.15
N ASP A 230 -0.53 23.41 -7.16
CA ASP A 230 -0.04 24.20 -8.30
C ASP A 230 1.43 23.92 -8.63
N GLN A 231 2.21 23.48 -7.64
CA GLN A 231 3.65 23.26 -7.75
C GLN A 231 4.06 21.84 -7.32
N PRO A 232 3.60 20.78 -8.02
CA PRO A 232 3.78 19.39 -7.60
C PRO A 232 5.24 18.90 -7.54
N THR A 233 6.16 19.58 -8.23
CA THR A 233 7.58 19.18 -8.37
C THR A 233 8.53 20.11 -7.61
N ASN A 234 8.01 21.13 -6.91
CA ASN A 234 8.85 22.08 -6.19
C ASN A 234 9.49 21.41 -4.97
N SER A 235 10.81 21.24 -5.00
CA SER A 235 11.60 20.56 -3.97
C SER A 235 11.96 21.46 -2.77
N GLU A 236 11.68 22.76 -2.86
CA GLU A 236 11.88 23.71 -1.75
C GLU A 236 10.77 23.57 -0.69
N LEU A 237 9.60 23.08 -1.10
CA LEU A 237 8.44 22.89 -0.24
C LEU A 237 8.58 21.61 0.57
N LYS A 238 8.24 21.71 1.85
CA LYS A 238 8.30 20.61 2.81
C LYS A 238 7.04 20.58 3.66
N THR A 239 6.73 19.41 4.20
CA THR A 239 5.66 19.21 5.17
C THR A 239 6.13 18.33 6.32
N ALA A 240 5.79 18.72 7.56
CA ALA A 240 6.09 17.93 8.75
C ALA A 240 5.35 16.58 8.78
N GLY A 241 4.21 16.47 8.07
CA GLY A 241 3.39 15.27 8.08
C GLY A 241 2.07 15.42 7.36
N VAL A 242 1.32 14.32 7.31
CA VAL A 242 -0.03 14.30 6.74
C VAL A 242 -1.02 13.76 7.75
N VAL A 243 -2.26 14.24 7.69
CA VAL A 243 -3.34 13.81 8.59
C VAL A 243 -4.42 13.18 7.74
N LEU A 244 -4.72 11.91 7.99
CA LEU A 244 -5.87 11.22 7.42
C LEU A 244 -7.04 11.38 8.37
N ILE A 245 -8.21 11.74 7.85
CA ILE A 245 -9.43 12.03 8.59
C ILE A 245 -10.58 11.24 7.95
N LEU A 246 -11.33 10.55 8.80
CA LEU A 246 -12.55 9.82 8.45
C LEU A 246 -13.68 10.36 9.33
N GLU A 247 -14.76 10.82 8.71
CA GLU A 247 -15.96 11.31 9.38
C GLU A 247 -17.09 10.34 9.08
N LEU A 248 -17.64 9.70 10.11
CA LEU A 248 -18.84 8.86 10.00
C LEU A 248 -20.09 9.69 10.35
N PRO A 249 -21.23 9.42 9.69
CA PRO A 249 -21.47 8.39 8.68
C PRO A 249 -20.89 8.73 7.29
N THR A 250 -20.46 7.70 6.56
CA THR A 250 -20.05 7.77 5.14
C THR A 250 -20.97 6.93 4.26
N THR A 251 -20.89 7.09 2.93
CA THR A 251 -21.64 6.27 1.97
C THR A 251 -21.23 4.80 1.95
N VAL A 252 -20.04 4.49 2.48
CA VAL A 252 -19.51 3.13 2.63
C VAL A 252 -19.57 2.72 4.09
N LYS A 253 -19.72 1.41 4.36
CA LYS A 253 -19.78 0.83 5.71
C LYS A 253 -18.56 1.22 6.55
N ALA A 254 -18.80 1.62 7.81
CA ALA A 254 -17.77 2.13 8.71
C ALA A 254 -16.55 1.18 8.87
N PRO A 255 -16.70 -0.14 9.07
CA PRO A 255 -15.56 -1.04 9.22
C PRO A 255 -14.71 -1.16 7.94
N ALA A 256 -15.34 -1.07 6.77
CA ALA A 256 -14.64 -1.13 5.49
C ALA A 256 -13.80 0.13 5.26
N VAL A 257 -14.38 1.32 5.47
CA VAL A 257 -13.65 2.59 5.33
C VAL A 257 -12.55 2.73 6.37
N MET A 258 -12.80 2.28 7.60
CA MET A 258 -11.78 2.25 8.66
C MET A 258 -10.59 1.36 8.27
N HIS A 259 -10.85 0.16 7.73
CA HIS A 259 -9.79 -0.71 7.22
C HIS A 259 -8.97 -0.03 6.13
N ASP A 260 -9.65 0.61 5.16
CA ASP A 260 -8.99 1.35 4.09
C ASP A 260 -8.14 2.51 4.63
N MET A 261 -8.66 3.29 5.57
CA MET A 261 -7.93 4.38 6.23
C MET A 261 -6.64 3.87 6.87
N ILE A 262 -6.69 2.78 7.64
CA ILE A 262 -5.51 2.19 8.30
C ILE A 262 -4.51 1.66 7.25
N MET A 263 -4.99 0.97 6.21
CA MET A 263 -4.13 0.45 5.14
C MET A 263 -3.44 1.56 4.35
N MET A 264 -4.16 2.65 4.03
CA MET A 264 -3.58 3.82 3.39
C MET A 264 -2.56 4.50 4.29
N SER A 265 -2.87 4.69 5.58
CA SER A 265 -1.96 5.27 6.57
C SER A 265 -0.65 4.49 6.63
N ARG A 266 -0.71 3.15 6.70
CA ARG A 266 0.46 2.28 6.67
C ARG A 266 1.28 2.42 5.39
N LYS A 267 0.63 2.43 4.21
CA LYS A 267 1.30 2.60 2.92
C LYS A 267 2.03 3.94 2.82
N ILE A 268 1.39 5.01 3.29
CA ILE A 268 1.98 6.36 3.32
C ILE A 268 3.17 6.38 4.29
N SER A 269 3.00 5.84 5.50
CA SER A 269 4.05 5.73 6.52
C SER A 269 5.28 4.99 5.98
N GLN A 270 5.09 3.87 5.29
CA GLN A 270 6.19 3.08 4.73
C GLN A 270 6.94 3.85 3.63
N ARG A 271 6.23 4.51 2.71
CA ARG A 271 6.83 5.26 1.59
C ARG A 271 7.55 6.52 2.01
N LEU A 272 7.02 7.21 3.02
CA LEU A 272 7.61 8.43 3.56
C LEU A 272 8.60 8.17 4.69
N ASN A 273 8.79 6.90 5.11
CA ASN A 273 9.58 6.53 6.28
C ASN A 273 9.08 7.22 7.57
N GLY A 274 7.77 7.42 7.66
CA GLY A 274 7.10 8.00 8.82
C GLY A 274 6.64 6.95 9.83
N ARG A 275 6.07 7.44 10.93
CA ARG A 275 5.36 6.67 11.96
C ARG A 275 3.93 7.19 12.09
N LEU A 276 3.04 6.33 12.60
CA LEU A 276 1.63 6.65 12.82
C LEU A 276 1.42 7.19 14.23
N TYR A 277 0.64 8.25 14.34
CA TYR A 277 0.27 8.89 15.60
C TYR A 277 -1.24 9.15 15.65
N ASP A 278 -1.78 9.23 16.85
CA ASP A 278 -3.16 9.66 17.09
C ASP A 278 -3.29 11.19 17.03
N GLY A 279 -4.50 11.71 17.28
CA GLY A 279 -4.76 13.16 17.34
C GLY A 279 -4.02 13.89 18.46
N GLU A 280 -3.64 13.18 19.53
CA GLU A 280 -2.88 13.71 20.67
C GLU A 280 -1.35 13.57 20.48
N ARG A 281 -0.92 13.03 19.34
CA ARG A 281 0.47 12.73 18.98
C ARG A 281 1.11 11.58 19.79
N HIS A 282 0.32 10.67 20.33
CA HIS A 282 0.83 9.39 20.83
C HIS A 282 1.08 8.43 19.67
N LEU A 283 2.17 7.66 19.77
CA LEU A 283 2.53 6.67 18.77
C LEU A 283 1.48 5.55 18.73
N LEU A 284 0.84 5.34 17.58
CA LEU A 284 -0.16 4.29 17.39
C LEU A 284 0.51 2.91 17.31
N LYS A 285 0.06 2.00 18.16
CA LYS A 285 0.40 0.58 18.16
C LYS A 285 -0.66 -0.24 17.43
N GLU A 286 -0.39 -1.51 17.19
CA GLU A 286 -1.37 -2.41 16.58
C GLU A 286 -2.64 -2.57 17.43
N SER A 287 -2.51 -2.52 18.76
CA SER A 287 -3.66 -2.53 19.68
C SER A 287 -4.60 -1.35 19.44
N ASP A 288 -4.03 -0.18 19.19
CA ASP A 288 -4.79 1.07 19.05
C ASP A 288 -5.50 1.08 17.69
N LEU A 289 -4.82 0.60 16.64
CA LEU A 289 -5.43 0.40 15.33
C LEU A 289 -6.54 -0.66 15.37
N GLN A 290 -6.39 -1.70 16.19
CA GLN A 290 -7.45 -2.68 16.40
C GLN A 290 -8.64 -2.07 17.14
N ALA A 291 -8.41 -1.27 18.18
CA ALA A 291 -9.46 -0.55 18.89
C ALA A 291 -10.24 0.40 17.96
N MET A 292 -9.57 1.04 16.99
CA MET A 292 -10.24 1.85 15.96
C MET A 292 -11.15 0.99 15.06
N ARG A 293 -10.73 -0.22 14.68
CA ARG A 293 -11.57 -1.16 13.91
C ARG A 293 -12.79 -1.59 14.72
N ASP A 294 -12.58 -1.96 15.98
CA ASP A 294 -13.64 -2.41 16.87
C ASP A 294 -14.64 -1.27 17.13
N ALA A 295 -14.16 -0.02 17.27
CA ALA A 295 -15.00 1.16 17.39
C ALA A 295 -15.86 1.40 16.13
N ALA A 296 -15.30 1.20 14.93
CA ALA A 296 -16.06 1.32 13.69
C ALA A 296 -17.13 0.23 13.54
N VAL A 297 -16.86 -0.99 14.00
CA VAL A 297 -17.85 -2.09 14.07
C VAL A 297 -18.94 -1.78 15.08
N ALA A 298 -18.57 -1.31 16.27
CA ALA A 298 -19.52 -0.91 17.31
C ALA A 298 -20.42 0.24 16.81
N TYR A 299 -19.85 1.22 16.11
CA TYR A 299 -20.59 2.27 15.44
C TYR A 299 -21.61 1.67 14.48
N GLU A 300 -21.23 0.79 13.55
CA GLU A 300 -22.17 0.16 12.62
C GLU A 300 -23.25 -0.66 13.33
N SER A 301 -22.92 -1.45 14.36
CA SER A 301 -23.91 -2.25 15.09
C SER A 301 -24.94 -1.40 15.84
N ALA A 302 -24.56 -0.20 16.28
CA ALA A 302 -25.47 0.74 16.90
C ALA A 302 -26.39 1.46 15.89
N ALA A 303 -26.33 1.13 14.58
CA ALA A 303 -27.26 1.65 13.55
C ALA A 303 -28.50 0.81 13.34
N ILE A 304 -28.53 -0.39 13.92
CA ILE A 304 -29.48 -1.44 13.58
C ILE A 304 -30.56 -1.50 14.65
#